data_AF-A0A934MNU7-F1
#
_entry.id   AF-A0A934MNU7-F1
#
_cell.length_a   1.000
_cell.length_b   1.000
_cell.length_c   1.000
_cell.angle_alpha   90.00
_cell.angle_beta   90.00
_cell.angle_gamma   90.00
#
_symmetry.space_group_name_H-M   'P 1'
#
loop_
_entity.id
_entity.type
_entity.pdbx_description
1 polymer ?
#
loop_
_entity_poly.entity_id
_entity_poly.type
_entity_poly.pdbx_seq_one_letter_code
_entity_poly.pdbx_strand_id
1 'polypeptide(L)'
;MKKRSWKDINSAGRQKAVLAASLVLALAFPGIAAAAPAQTLPLGSIGASAVPTPREGNLLVPLRSAAESLGALVVWNNQEQSVRVSKGETVFSFKIGQDQVQVNGRDIRIERKTELVNGLTMVPLSLIRESLGVSSLNWDGSSVVPDKADLSSQAAVYFYNLLHGNAARLLATSSSALKAVMTEERAASLGERLRPLLGDQAGQISSRTEENAVHTSVIMRYAAKLPGLPLEVTVRFNKVGQVDDMNFSNETGPASAHQPAAYDRTELYAEREVVIGEGAFALPGTLTVPKGEGNFPAVVLVHGSGPNDRDGTFGGSKPFKDLAAGLAARGIAVLRYEKVTQEHTAKVSANAKFTLWDETGVDALKAVALLKKTAGIDASKIFIAGHSLGGYAAPLILKADQAGDIKGAIILSAPSENLNDVVAKQQQHALQLMLDTKQPAELIAQQEQAVAIGKQLAELIHNPEYSLDNLPSQFPLGNPYWWFEQRDYQPALLARDQKTPLLILQGENDWQVSLKQLKGWKETLKDRGNVEYKSYPLVNHLLSEYDGVSIGLEYDNPSNVSLKIIEDIEQWVKKQ
;
A
#
# COMPACT_ATOMS: atom_id res chain seq x y z
N MET A 1 2.15 5.25 -46.50
CA MET A 1 2.10 4.32 -45.34
C MET A 1 1.54 5.08 -44.15
N LYS A 2 0.29 4.83 -43.77
CA LYS A 2 -0.44 5.54 -42.70
C LYS A 2 -0.21 4.83 -41.34
N LYS A 3 0.22 5.59 -40.33
CA LYS A 3 0.28 5.20 -38.91
C LYS A 3 -1.14 4.91 -38.39
N ARG A 4 -1.37 3.74 -37.79
CA ARG A 4 -2.62 3.40 -37.09
C ARG A 4 -2.59 3.97 -35.67
N SER A 5 -3.69 4.60 -35.25
CA SER A 5 -3.86 5.28 -33.97
C SER A 5 -4.26 4.32 -32.86
N TRP A 6 -3.63 4.47 -31.70
CA TRP A 6 -3.95 3.82 -30.43
C TRP A 6 -5.11 4.53 -29.70
N LYS A 7 -6.28 4.59 -30.31
CA LYS A 7 -7.51 4.98 -29.62
C LYS A 7 -8.49 3.81 -29.73
N ASP A 8 -9.09 3.47 -28.59
CA ASP A 8 -10.16 2.48 -28.40
C ASP A 8 -9.75 1.19 -27.67
N ILE A 9 -9.27 1.34 -26.41
CA ILE A 9 -9.49 0.32 -25.36
C ILE A 9 -9.82 1.04 -24.03
N ASN A 10 -11.10 1.05 -23.66
CA ASN A 10 -11.67 1.38 -22.33
C ASN A 10 -11.10 2.60 -21.56
N SER A 11 -11.48 3.81 -21.97
CA SER A 11 -11.22 5.07 -21.23
C SER A 11 -12.24 5.37 -20.12
N ALA A 12 -13.48 4.87 -20.22
CA ALA A 12 -14.57 5.23 -19.31
C ALA A 12 -14.46 4.61 -17.90
N GLY A 13 -13.85 3.42 -17.77
CA GLY A 13 -13.57 2.80 -16.47
C GLY A 13 -12.32 3.37 -15.78
N ARG A 14 -11.35 3.86 -16.57
CA ARG A 14 -10.08 4.41 -16.08
C ARG A 14 -10.26 5.78 -15.42
N GLN A 15 -11.09 6.65 -16.01
CA GLN A 15 -11.35 7.98 -15.44
C GLN A 15 -12.00 7.95 -14.04
N LYS A 16 -12.67 6.85 -13.67
CA LYS A 16 -13.35 6.70 -12.37
C LYS A 16 -12.41 6.37 -11.20
N ALA A 17 -11.21 5.84 -11.47
CA ALA A 17 -10.26 5.43 -10.43
C ALA A 17 -9.22 6.51 -10.08
N VAL A 18 -8.89 7.38 -11.04
CA VAL A 18 -7.73 8.29 -10.95
C VAL A 18 -7.96 9.48 -10.02
N LEU A 19 -9.21 9.95 -9.87
CA LEU A 19 -9.53 11.05 -8.96
C LEU A 19 -9.70 10.61 -7.49
N ALA A 20 -9.89 9.31 -7.22
CA ALA A 20 -9.81 8.77 -5.87
C ALA A 20 -8.35 8.65 -5.37
N ALA A 21 -7.36 8.66 -6.27
CA ALA A 21 -5.95 8.45 -5.94
C ALA A 21 -5.28 9.67 -5.28
N SER A 22 -5.85 10.87 -5.40
CA SER A 22 -5.45 12.05 -4.62
C SER A 22 -5.93 11.99 -3.16
N LEU A 23 -6.69 10.95 -2.80
CA LEU A 23 -7.33 10.78 -1.50
C LEU A 23 -7.00 9.40 -0.91
N VAL A 24 -5.72 9.02 -0.82
CA VAL A 24 -5.27 8.00 0.16
C VAL A 24 -5.02 8.65 1.53
N LEU A 25 -5.93 9.57 1.89
CA LEU A 25 -6.13 10.02 3.25
C LEU A 25 -7.20 9.10 3.84
N ALA A 26 -6.76 7.92 4.29
CA ALA A 26 -7.51 7.05 5.19
C ALA A 26 -9.01 6.81 4.89
N LEU A 27 -9.40 6.55 3.63
CA LEU A 27 -10.70 5.94 3.32
C LEU A 27 -10.56 4.44 3.04
N ALA A 28 -10.03 3.73 4.04
CA ALA A 28 -10.48 2.39 4.36
C ALA A 28 -10.78 2.41 5.86
N PHE A 29 -11.99 1.99 6.24
CA PHE A 29 -12.57 1.95 7.59
C PHE A 29 -13.37 3.20 8.03
N PRO A 30 -14.66 3.30 7.63
CA PRO A 30 -15.62 4.02 8.47
C PRO A 30 -15.66 3.40 9.88
N GLY A 31 -15.67 4.29 10.87
CA GLY A 31 -15.80 3.99 12.30
C GLY A 31 -17.05 3.16 12.63
N ILE A 32 -16.94 2.41 13.71
CA ILE A 32 -18.00 1.54 14.23
C ILE A 32 -19.12 2.42 14.81
N ALA A 33 -20.33 2.30 14.26
CA ALA A 33 -21.54 2.52 15.05
C ALA A 33 -21.83 1.23 15.81
N ALA A 34 -21.79 1.30 17.14
CA ALA A 34 -22.24 0.20 18.00
C ALA A 34 -23.74 -0.01 17.79
N ALA A 35 -24.12 -1.14 17.19
CA ALA A 35 -25.51 -1.59 17.19
C ALA A 35 -25.80 -2.33 18.50
N ALA A 36 -26.86 -1.91 19.20
CA ALA A 36 -27.40 -2.54 20.38
C ALA A 36 -27.80 -4.02 20.12
N PRO A 37 -27.88 -4.89 21.16
CA PRO A 37 -27.93 -6.32 20.97
C PRO A 37 -29.30 -6.75 20.42
N ALA A 38 -29.31 -7.42 19.27
CA ALA A 38 -30.47 -8.18 18.82
C ALA A 38 -30.46 -9.56 19.51
N GLN A 39 -31.58 -9.91 20.13
CA GLN A 39 -31.78 -11.15 20.87
C GLN A 39 -31.55 -12.37 19.97
N THR A 40 -30.71 -13.28 20.45
CA THR A 40 -30.39 -14.57 19.83
C THR A 40 -31.51 -15.59 20.06
N LEU A 41 -32.00 -16.21 18.99
CA LEU A 41 -32.62 -17.54 19.07
C LEU A 41 -31.51 -18.60 18.99
N PRO A 42 -31.55 -19.68 19.78
CA PRO A 42 -30.50 -20.68 19.78
C PRO A 42 -30.66 -21.58 18.55
N LEU A 43 -29.66 -21.58 17.67
CA LEU A 43 -29.43 -22.67 16.72
C LEU A 43 -28.43 -23.62 17.36
N GLY A 44 -28.88 -24.85 17.59
CA GLY A 44 -28.18 -25.87 18.35
C GLY A 44 -26.77 -26.15 17.84
N SER A 45 -25.84 -26.22 18.78
CA SER A 45 -24.49 -26.73 18.58
C SER A 45 -24.54 -28.17 18.07
N ILE A 46 -23.99 -28.44 16.88
CA ILE A 46 -23.60 -29.79 16.51
C ILE A 46 -22.17 -29.96 17.03
N GLY A 47 -22.01 -30.80 18.05
CA GLY A 47 -20.73 -31.08 18.68
C GLY A 47 -19.70 -31.63 17.69
N ALA A 48 -18.46 -31.18 17.86
CA ALA A 48 -17.29 -31.77 17.23
C ALA A 48 -17.16 -33.23 17.67
N SER A 49 -17.56 -34.17 16.81
CA SER A 49 -17.14 -35.56 16.92
C SER A 49 -15.81 -35.69 16.20
N ALA A 50 -14.80 -36.20 16.92
CA ALA A 50 -13.46 -36.44 16.40
C ALA A 50 -13.53 -37.31 15.13
N VAL A 51 -13.14 -36.73 13.99
CA VAL A 51 -12.99 -37.48 12.74
C VAL A 51 -11.60 -38.14 12.78
N PRO A 52 -11.48 -39.47 12.64
CA PRO A 52 -10.18 -40.13 12.60
C PRO A 52 -9.44 -39.73 11.32
N THR A 53 -8.13 -39.49 11.44
CA THR A 53 -7.22 -39.21 10.32
C THR A 53 -7.18 -40.40 9.35
N PRO A 54 -7.65 -40.28 8.10
CA PRO A 54 -7.60 -41.38 7.15
C PRO A 54 -6.33 -41.34 6.30
N ARG A 55 -5.83 -42.54 5.93
CA ARG A 55 -4.66 -42.76 5.07
C ARG A 55 -4.85 -42.11 3.69
N GLU A 56 -3.76 -41.53 3.15
CA GLU A 56 -3.66 -40.57 2.03
C GLU A 56 -4.34 -40.94 0.68
N GLY A 57 -4.85 -42.15 0.47
CA GLY A 57 -5.40 -42.56 -0.85
C GLY A 57 -6.92 -42.43 -1.02
N ASN A 58 -7.72 -42.39 0.06
CA ASN A 58 -9.18 -42.56 -0.02
C ASN A 58 -10.00 -41.48 0.70
N LEU A 59 -9.36 -40.41 1.15
CA LEU A 59 -10.03 -39.35 1.89
C LEU A 59 -10.94 -38.53 0.97
N LEU A 60 -12.24 -38.60 1.24
CA LEU A 60 -13.23 -37.73 0.65
C LEU A 60 -13.38 -36.46 1.49
N VAL A 61 -13.27 -35.30 0.85
CA VAL A 61 -13.46 -33.99 1.49
C VAL A 61 -14.62 -33.24 0.84
N PRO A 62 -15.28 -32.32 1.56
CA PRO A 62 -16.24 -31.41 0.97
C PRO A 62 -15.54 -30.53 -0.08
N LEU A 63 -15.95 -30.65 -1.34
CA LEU A 63 -15.33 -29.96 -2.46
C LEU A 63 -15.27 -28.45 -2.25
N ARG A 64 -16.38 -27.87 -1.81
CA ARG A 64 -16.50 -26.41 -1.64
C ARG A 64 -15.46 -25.90 -0.66
N SER A 65 -15.44 -26.44 0.55
CA SER A 65 -14.46 -26.08 1.58
C SER A 65 -13.02 -26.32 1.12
N ALA A 66 -12.74 -27.45 0.45
CA ALA A 66 -11.40 -27.75 0.00
C ALA A 66 -10.91 -26.80 -1.11
N ALA A 67 -11.70 -26.63 -2.17
CA ALA A 67 -11.33 -25.82 -3.33
C ALA A 67 -11.36 -24.31 -3.02
N GLU A 68 -12.40 -23.82 -2.34
CA GLU A 68 -12.53 -22.39 -2.00
C GLU A 68 -11.45 -21.95 -1.00
N SER A 69 -11.00 -22.85 -0.11
CA SER A 69 -9.86 -22.54 0.77
C SER A 69 -8.54 -22.35 0.03
N LEU A 70 -8.43 -22.85 -1.20
CA LEU A 70 -7.31 -22.56 -2.10
C LEU A 70 -7.58 -21.38 -3.03
N GLY A 71 -8.65 -20.60 -2.80
CA GLY A 71 -9.03 -19.45 -3.61
C GLY A 71 -9.78 -19.81 -4.90
N ALA A 72 -10.19 -21.07 -5.10
CA ALA A 72 -10.97 -21.44 -6.28
C ALA A 72 -12.45 -21.08 -6.12
N LEU A 73 -13.11 -20.71 -7.23
CA LEU A 73 -14.55 -20.55 -7.30
C LEU A 73 -15.20 -21.90 -7.60
N VAL A 74 -16.25 -22.26 -6.84
CA VAL A 74 -17.05 -23.48 -7.08
C VAL A 74 -18.47 -23.11 -7.49
N VAL A 75 -18.87 -23.52 -8.69
CA VAL A 75 -20.20 -23.30 -9.28
C VAL A 75 -20.92 -24.64 -9.46
N TRP A 76 -22.14 -24.73 -8.91
CA TRP A 76 -23.02 -25.89 -9.06
C TRP A 76 -24.04 -25.64 -10.17
N ASN A 77 -24.20 -26.60 -11.09
CA ASN A 77 -25.26 -26.63 -12.07
C ASN A 77 -26.27 -27.72 -11.71
N ASN A 78 -27.45 -27.30 -11.28
CA ASN A 78 -28.50 -28.22 -10.84
C ASN A 78 -29.14 -29.02 -12.00
N GLN A 79 -29.22 -28.46 -13.21
CA GLN A 79 -29.84 -29.14 -14.35
C GLN A 79 -28.98 -30.31 -14.84
N GLU A 80 -27.67 -30.12 -14.85
CA GLU A 80 -26.72 -31.12 -15.34
C GLU A 80 -26.15 -32.02 -14.23
N GLN A 81 -26.49 -31.72 -12.96
CA GLN A 81 -25.86 -32.31 -11.78
C GLN A 81 -24.32 -32.28 -11.89
N SER A 82 -23.80 -31.10 -12.28
CA SER A 82 -22.40 -30.88 -12.58
C SER A 82 -21.80 -29.79 -11.71
N VAL A 83 -20.50 -29.91 -11.44
CA VAL A 83 -19.71 -28.88 -10.77
C VAL A 83 -18.68 -28.33 -11.75
N ARG A 84 -18.47 -27.01 -11.68
CA ARG A 84 -17.33 -26.32 -12.27
C ARG A 84 -16.52 -25.65 -11.18
N VAL A 85 -15.21 -25.86 -11.20
CA VAL A 85 -14.24 -25.21 -10.32
C VAL A 85 -13.28 -24.39 -11.17
N SER A 86 -12.98 -23.15 -10.76
CA SER A 86 -12.04 -22.29 -11.48
C SER A 86 -11.12 -21.52 -10.54
N LYS A 87 -9.82 -21.49 -10.86
CA LYS A 87 -8.78 -20.69 -10.18
C LYS A 87 -7.80 -20.18 -11.24
N GLY A 88 -7.78 -18.87 -11.47
CA GLY A 88 -7.07 -18.26 -12.59
C GLY A 88 -7.44 -18.91 -13.92
N GLU A 89 -6.42 -19.38 -14.65
CA GLU A 89 -6.62 -20.09 -15.93
C GLU A 89 -7.04 -21.55 -15.76
N THR A 90 -6.91 -22.10 -14.55
CA THR A 90 -7.25 -23.50 -14.29
C THR A 90 -8.76 -23.65 -14.12
N VAL A 91 -9.33 -24.57 -14.89
CA VAL A 91 -10.74 -24.95 -14.80
C VAL A 91 -10.83 -26.46 -14.74
N PHE A 92 -11.58 -26.99 -13.78
CA PHE A 92 -11.98 -28.38 -13.84
C PHE A 92 -13.47 -28.56 -13.57
N SER A 93 -14.07 -29.59 -14.16
CA SER A 93 -15.50 -29.86 -14.08
C SER A 93 -15.82 -31.34 -14.15
N PHE A 94 -16.90 -31.74 -13.48
CA PHE A 94 -17.36 -33.12 -13.47
C PHE A 94 -18.85 -33.22 -13.18
N LYS A 95 -19.45 -34.35 -13.54
CA LYS A 95 -20.81 -34.73 -13.13
C LYS A 95 -20.76 -35.66 -11.92
N ILE A 96 -21.72 -35.53 -11.02
CA ILE A 96 -21.81 -36.40 -9.83
C ILE A 96 -21.96 -37.87 -10.26
N GLY A 97 -21.27 -38.76 -9.55
CA GLY A 97 -21.34 -40.22 -9.77
C GLY A 97 -20.50 -40.74 -10.94
N GLN A 98 -19.78 -39.86 -11.65
CA GLN A 98 -18.83 -40.24 -12.69
C GLN A 98 -17.41 -40.37 -12.11
N ASP A 99 -16.60 -41.23 -12.74
CA ASP A 99 -15.17 -41.39 -12.46
C ASP A 99 -14.28 -40.66 -13.49
N GLN A 100 -14.89 -39.76 -14.27
CA GLN A 100 -14.23 -38.93 -15.28
C GLN A 100 -14.40 -37.46 -14.90
N VAL A 101 -13.29 -36.73 -14.87
CA VAL A 101 -13.22 -35.29 -14.60
C VAL A 101 -12.52 -34.60 -15.76
N GLN A 102 -13.02 -33.45 -16.19
CA GLN A 102 -12.32 -32.62 -17.16
C GLN A 102 -11.46 -31.59 -16.44
N VAL A 103 -10.16 -31.54 -16.72
CA VAL A 103 -9.23 -30.51 -16.25
C VAL A 103 -8.65 -29.80 -17.47
N ASN A 104 -8.88 -28.49 -17.59
CA ASN A 104 -8.47 -27.67 -18.73
C ASN A 104 -8.86 -28.28 -20.10
N GLY A 105 -10.05 -28.88 -20.17
CA GLY A 105 -10.60 -29.53 -21.36
C GLY A 105 -10.05 -30.94 -21.65
N ARG A 106 -9.20 -31.50 -20.77
CA ARG A 106 -8.69 -32.88 -20.88
C ARG A 106 -9.41 -33.79 -19.90
N ASP A 107 -9.84 -34.94 -20.38
CA ASP A 107 -10.45 -35.97 -19.53
C ASP A 107 -9.39 -36.71 -18.70
N ILE A 108 -9.60 -36.75 -17.39
CA ILE A 108 -8.80 -37.46 -16.41
C ILE A 108 -9.72 -38.44 -15.68
N ARG A 109 -9.24 -39.68 -15.50
CA ARG A 109 -9.94 -40.67 -14.69
C ARG A 109 -9.53 -40.52 -13.24
N ILE A 110 -10.51 -40.44 -12.34
CA ILE A 110 -10.28 -40.42 -10.89
C ILE A 110 -10.46 -41.81 -10.30
N GLU A 111 -9.65 -42.16 -9.32
CA GLU A 111 -9.66 -43.48 -8.69
C GLU A 111 -10.95 -43.78 -7.92
N ARG A 112 -11.63 -42.73 -7.45
CA ARG A 112 -12.89 -42.81 -6.73
C ARG A 112 -13.88 -41.78 -7.25
N LYS A 113 -15.10 -42.25 -7.53
CA LYS A 113 -16.22 -41.42 -8.01
C LYS A 113 -16.53 -40.28 -7.05
N THR A 114 -17.01 -39.18 -7.61
CA THR A 114 -17.55 -38.08 -6.82
C THR A 114 -18.93 -38.43 -6.30
N GLU A 115 -19.22 -38.08 -5.05
CA GLU A 115 -20.44 -38.52 -4.34
C GLU A 115 -21.17 -37.30 -3.76
N LEU A 116 -22.50 -37.36 -3.68
CA LEU A 116 -23.31 -36.39 -2.95
C LEU A 116 -23.68 -36.99 -1.60
N VAL A 117 -23.16 -36.43 -0.51
CA VAL A 117 -23.41 -36.92 0.86
C VAL A 117 -24.02 -35.77 1.68
N ASN A 118 -25.25 -35.94 2.15
CA ASN A 118 -25.98 -34.92 2.91
C ASN A 118 -26.03 -33.54 2.22
N GLY A 119 -26.15 -33.53 0.89
CA GLY A 119 -26.16 -32.31 0.08
C GLY A 119 -24.77 -31.70 -0.19
N LEU A 120 -23.69 -32.29 0.34
CA LEU A 120 -22.32 -31.88 0.06
C LEU A 120 -21.72 -32.71 -1.07
N THR A 121 -21.09 -32.04 -2.04
CA THR A 121 -20.25 -32.73 -3.03
C THR A 121 -18.95 -33.15 -2.39
N MET A 122 -18.72 -34.46 -2.33
CA MET A 122 -17.54 -35.08 -1.76
C MET A 122 -16.62 -35.56 -2.87
N VAL A 123 -15.33 -35.21 -2.78
CA VAL A 123 -14.32 -35.53 -3.79
C VAL A 123 -13.05 -36.10 -3.16
N PRO A 124 -12.29 -36.93 -3.87
CA PRO A 124 -10.96 -37.34 -3.43
C PRO A 124 -10.05 -36.13 -3.23
N LEU A 125 -9.31 -36.08 -2.13
CA LEU A 125 -8.37 -34.99 -1.86
C LEU A 125 -7.30 -34.85 -2.96
N SER A 126 -6.88 -35.99 -3.54
CA SER A 126 -5.95 -36.05 -4.67
C SER A 126 -6.45 -35.29 -5.90
N LEU A 127 -7.77 -35.32 -6.17
CA LEU A 127 -8.35 -34.57 -7.28
C LEU A 127 -8.12 -33.05 -7.12
N ILE A 128 -8.28 -32.53 -5.91
CA ILE A 128 -8.05 -31.10 -5.62
C ILE A 128 -6.58 -30.75 -5.77
N ARG A 129 -5.71 -31.56 -5.15
CA ARG A 129 -4.26 -31.41 -5.23
C ARG A 129 -3.77 -31.36 -6.67
N GLU A 130 -4.14 -32.36 -7.47
CA GLU A 130 -3.69 -32.51 -8.85
C GLU A 130 -4.30 -31.48 -9.78
N SER A 131 -5.60 -31.20 -9.65
CA SER A 131 -6.29 -30.26 -10.53
C SER A 131 -5.86 -28.81 -10.28
N LEU A 132 -5.56 -28.44 -9.03
CA LEU A 132 -5.13 -27.08 -8.67
C LEU A 132 -3.61 -26.92 -8.60
N GLY A 133 -2.84 -27.95 -8.95
CA GLY A 133 -1.37 -27.89 -9.01
C GLY A 133 -0.69 -27.71 -7.66
N VAL A 134 -1.28 -28.20 -6.57
CA VAL A 134 -0.71 -28.13 -5.22
C VAL A 134 0.18 -29.34 -4.98
N SER A 135 1.39 -29.15 -4.43
CA SER A 135 2.36 -30.26 -4.31
C SER A 135 2.00 -31.25 -3.20
N SER A 136 1.55 -30.75 -2.05
CA SER A 136 1.17 -31.54 -0.88
C SER A 136 0.02 -30.84 -0.16
N LEU A 137 -0.95 -31.63 0.30
CA LEU A 137 -2.17 -31.10 0.85
C LEU A 137 -2.77 -32.09 1.85
N ASN A 138 -2.95 -31.62 3.08
CA ASN A 138 -3.63 -32.35 4.14
C ASN A 138 -5.04 -31.78 4.38
N TRP A 139 -5.85 -32.49 5.15
CA TRP A 139 -7.17 -32.04 5.58
C TRP A 139 -7.25 -32.06 7.11
N ASP A 140 -7.66 -30.94 7.70
CA ASP A 140 -7.73 -30.78 9.16
C ASP A 140 -9.14 -30.90 9.74
N GLY A 141 -10.11 -31.34 8.94
CA GLY A 141 -11.51 -31.44 9.31
C GLY A 141 -12.39 -30.30 8.81
N SER A 142 -11.85 -29.16 8.38
CA SER A 142 -12.66 -28.05 7.83
C SER A 142 -12.07 -27.35 6.61
N SER A 143 -10.75 -27.27 6.46
CA SER A 143 -10.10 -26.73 5.27
C SER A 143 -8.86 -27.53 4.92
N VAL A 144 -8.26 -27.22 3.78
CA VAL A 144 -6.99 -27.83 3.42
C VAL A 144 -5.85 -27.21 4.22
N VAL A 145 -4.79 -28.01 4.42
CA VAL A 145 -3.52 -27.59 5.02
C VAL A 145 -2.41 -27.85 4.00
N PRO A 146 -1.97 -26.82 3.26
CA PRO A 146 -0.89 -26.94 2.29
C PRO A 146 0.46 -27.16 2.96
N ASP A 147 1.46 -27.54 2.16
CA ASP A 147 2.85 -27.56 2.61
C ASP A 147 3.34 -26.16 3.06
N LYS A 148 4.22 -26.13 4.07
CA LYS A 148 4.80 -24.87 4.57
C LYS A 148 5.64 -24.13 3.53
N ALA A 149 6.17 -24.81 2.52
CA ALA A 149 6.88 -24.19 1.42
C ALA A 149 5.94 -23.61 0.35
N ASP A 150 4.68 -24.05 0.29
CA ASP A 150 3.68 -23.52 -0.64
C ASP A 150 3.00 -22.27 -0.04
N LEU A 151 3.73 -21.14 -0.08
CA LEU A 151 3.24 -19.87 0.44
C LEU A 151 1.98 -19.38 -0.30
N SER A 152 1.84 -19.69 -1.59
CA SER A 152 0.68 -19.28 -2.39
C SER A 152 -0.60 -19.93 -1.87
N SER A 153 -0.58 -21.24 -1.67
CA SER A 153 -1.71 -21.96 -1.10
C SER A 153 -1.95 -21.58 0.36
N GLN A 154 -0.90 -21.35 1.16
CA GLN A 154 -1.04 -20.88 2.54
C GLN A 154 -1.69 -19.50 2.61
N ALA A 155 -1.34 -18.58 1.73
CA ALA A 155 -1.95 -17.25 1.67
C ALA A 155 -3.44 -17.34 1.35
N ALA A 156 -3.82 -18.20 0.39
CA ALA A 156 -5.22 -18.43 0.05
C ALA A 156 -6.01 -19.01 1.23
N VAL A 157 -5.44 -20.00 1.93
CA VAL A 157 -6.07 -20.60 3.12
C VAL A 157 -6.18 -19.59 4.26
N TYR A 158 -5.16 -18.75 4.45
CA TYR A 158 -5.20 -17.68 5.45
C TYR A 158 -6.33 -16.69 5.17
N PHE A 159 -6.44 -16.24 3.92
CA PHE A 159 -7.51 -15.33 3.49
C PHE A 159 -8.90 -15.98 3.58
N TYR A 160 -9.02 -17.25 3.21
CA TYR A 160 -10.25 -18.03 3.38
C TYR A 160 -10.68 -18.06 4.85
N ASN A 161 -9.77 -18.35 5.77
CA ASN A 161 -10.07 -18.36 7.20
C ASN A 161 -10.49 -16.99 7.73
N LEU A 162 -9.88 -15.91 7.22
CA LEU A 162 -10.31 -14.55 7.53
C LEU A 162 -11.77 -14.32 7.11
N LEU A 163 -12.11 -14.63 5.87
CA LEU A 163 -13.46 -14.43 5.32
C LEU A 163 -14.54 -15.26 6.02
N HIS A 164 -14.18 -16.41 6.57
CA HIS A 164 -15.12 -17.34 7.21
C HIS A 164 -15.17 -17.19 8.74
N GLY A 165 -14.46 -16.22 9.31
CA GLY A 165 -14.45 -16.00 10.77
C GLY A 165 -13.71 -17.08 11.55
N ASN A 166 -12.83 -17.85 10.90
CA ASN A 166 -12.05 -18.92 11.51
C ASN A 166 -10.80 -18.36 12.22
N ALA A 167 -11.00 -17.46 13.17
CA ALA A 167 -9.92 -16.67 13.76
C ALA A 167 -8.84 -17.51 14.44
N ALA A 168 -9.20 -18.56 15.19
CA ALA A 168 -8.22 -19.43 15.84
C ALA A 168 -7.25 -20.10 14.84
N ARG A 169 -7.75 -20.50 13.66
CA ARG A 169 -6.94 -21.11 12.59
C ARG A 169 -6.03 -20.09 11.92
N LEU A 170 -6.57 -18.91 11.64
CA LEU A 170 -5.83 -17.78 11.11
C LEU A 170 -4.68 -17.43 12.06
N LEU A 171 -4.97 -17.25 13.35
CA LEU A 171 -3.96 -16.92 14.35
C LEU A 171 -2.96 -18.07 14.54
N ALA A 172 -3.34 -19.34 14.42
CA ALA A 172 -2.37 -20.44 14.56
C ALA A 172 -1.17 -20.32 13.59
N THR A 173 -1.36 -19.75 12.40
CA THR A 173 -0.32 -19.55 11.38
C THR A 173 0.27 -18.13 11.35
N SER A 174 -0.26 -17.20 12.15
CA SER A 174 0.28 -15.85 12.31
C SER A 174 1.53 -15.80 13.19
N SER A 175 2.40 -14.84 12.90
CA SER A 175 3.55 -14.52 13.74
C SER A 175 3.13 -13.96 15.10
N SER A 176 4.05 -13.97 16.07
CA SER A 176 3.81 -13.34 17.38
C SER A 176 3.53 -11.84 17.27
N ALA A 177 4.18 -11.15 16.33
CA ALA A 177 3.98 -9.72 16.11
C ALA A 177 2.57 -9.42 15.59
N LEU A 178 2.07 -10.21 14.63
CA LEU A 178 0.71 -10.04 14.13
C LEU A 178 -0.34 -10.42 15.18
N LYS A 179 -0.12 -11.50 15.94
CA LYS A 179 -1.02 -11.91 17.05
C LYS A 179 -1.19 -10.85 18.12
N ALA A 180 -0.15 -10.06 18.38
CA ALA A 180 -0.20 -9.00 19.39
C ALA A 180 -1.23 -7.91 19.06
N VAL A 181 -1.64 -7.81 17.79
CA VAL A 181 -2.53 -6.74 17.31
C VAL A 181 -3.77 -7.24 16.56
N MET A 182 -3.73 -8.47 16.04
CA MET A 182 -4.85 -9.16 15.39
C MET A 182 -5.52 -10.10 16.39
N THR A 183 -6.54 -9.61 17.10
CA THR A 183 -7.37 -10.44 17.98
C THR A 183 -8.39 -11.25 17.17
N GLU A 184 -9.02 -12.24 17.80
CA GLU A 184 -10.10 -12.99 17.14
C GLU A 184 -11.27 -12.10 16.71
N GLU A 185 -11.66 -11.16 17.57
CA GLU A 185 -12.70 -10.17 17.28
C GLU A 185 -12.31 -9.29 16.08
N ARG A 186 -11.06 -8.83 16.03
CA ARG A 186 -10.56 -8.01 14.92
C ARG A 186 -10.56 -8.79 13.61
N ALA A 187 -10.08 -10.03 13.63
CA ALA A 187 -10.08 -10.90 12.46
C ALA A 187 -11.51 -11.16 11.97
N ALA A 188 -12.45 -11.46 12.87
CA ALA A 188 -13.85 -11.66 12.53
C ALA A 188 -14.48 -10.37 11.92
N SER A 189 -14.27 -9.22 12.56
CA SER A 189 -14.75 -7.93 12.05
C SER A 189 -14.22 -7.60 10.66
N LEU A 190 -12.93 -7.87 10.42
CA LEU A 190 -12.31 -7.66 9.12
C LEU A 190 -12.88 -8.62 8.05
N GLY A 191 -13.06 -9.91 8.39
CA GLY A 191 -13.71 -10.88 7.52
C GLY A 191 -15.12 -10.47 7.10
N GLU A 192 -15.95 -10.05 8.06
CA GLU A 192 -17.31 -9.56 7.82
C GLU A 192 -17.36 -8.32 6.91
N ARG A 193 -16.34 -7.44 6.98
CA ARG A 193 -16.24 -6.28 6.09
C ARG A 193 -15.83 -6.64 4.67
N LEU A 194 -14.97 -7.65 4.50
CA LEU A 194 -14.43 -8.05 3.19
C LEU A 194 -15.39 -8.95 2.41
N ARG A 195 -16.16 -9.80 3.10
CA ARG A 195 -17.07 -10.78 2.49
C ARG A 195 -18.06 -10.15 1.48
N PRO A 196 -18.73 -9.01 1.76
CA PRO A 196 -19.65 -8.38 0.81
C PRO A 196 -18.97 -7.82 -0.44
N LEU A 197 -17.68 -7.41 -0.35
CA LEU A 197 -16.94 -6.84 -1.47
C LEU A 197 -16.62 -7.89 -2.54
N LEU A 198 -16.29 -9.10 -2.09
CA LEU A 198 -16.03 -10.25 -2.94
C LEU A 198 -17.32 -10.84 -3.53
N GLY A 199 -18.35 -10.97 -2.70
CA GLY A 199 -19.60 -11.60 -3.10
C GLY A 199 -19.53 -13.12 -3.25
N ASP A 200 -20.66 -13.71 -3.65
CA ASP A 200 -20.86 -15.16 -3.66
C ASP A 200 -20.18 -15.90 -4.83
N GLN A 201 -19.46 -15.17 -5.68
CA GLN A 201 -18.81 -15.68 -6.90
C GLN A 201 -17.32 -15.29 -6.99
N ALA A 202 -16.69 -15.00 -5.85
CA ALA A 202 -15.27 -14.63 -5.84
C ALA A 202 -14.36 -15.84 -6.06
N GLY A 203 -13.69 -15.86 -7.20
CA GLY A 203 -12.55 -16.72 -7.46
C GLY A 203 -11.27 -15.90 -7.58
N GLN A 204 -10.15 -16.50 -7.17
CA GLN A 204 -8.84 -15.94 -7.42
C GLN A 204 -8.56 -15.94 -8.94
N ILE A 205 -8.21 -14.77 -9.47
CA ILE A 205 -7.87 -14.51 -10.88
C ILE A 205 -6.39 -14.80 -11.15
N SER A 206 -5.52 -14.37 -10.24
CA SER A 206 -4.06 -14.56 -10.36
C SER A 206 -3.39 -14.47 -9.00
N SER A 207 -2.15 -14.92 -8.92
CA SER A 207 -1.24 -14.62 -7.80
C SER A 207 0.17 -14.42 -8.31
N ARG A 208 0.93 -13.60 -7.59
CA ARG A 208 2.38 -13.48 -7.74
C ARG A 208 3.04 -13.47 -6.37
N THR A 209 4.33 -13.79 -6.33
CA THR A 209 5.13 -13.71 -5.12
C THR A 209 6.22 -12.68 -5.32
N GLU A 210 6.42 -11.83 -4.34
CA GLU A 210 7.48 -10.83 -4.28
C GLU A 210 8.27 -11.02 -3.00
N GLU A 211 9.59 -10.85 -3.03
CA GLU A 211 10.44 -10.97 -1.86
C GLU A 211 11.25 -9.69 -1.65
N ASN A 212 11.33 -9.27 -0.39
CA ASN A 212 12.22 -8.21 0.05
C ASN A 212 13.04 -8.69 1.27
N ALA A 213 13.88 -7.81 1.83
CA ALA A 213 14.75 -8.16 2.96
C ALA A 213 14.00 -8.57 4.25
N VAL A 214 12.72 -8.21 4.40
CA VAL A 214 11.90 -8.45 5.60
C VAL A 214 10.89 -9.57 5.37
N HIS A 215 10.11 -9.52 4.29
CA HIS A 215 9.02 -10.44 4.00
C HIS A 215 9.12 -11.10 2.63
N THR A 216 8.47 -12.26 2.52
CA THR A 216 8.00 -12.81 1.24
C THR A 216 6.49 -12.55 1.17
N SER A 217 6.05 -11.80 0.17
CA SER A 217 4.66 -11.39 -0.02
C SER A 217 4.00 -12.22 -1.11
N VAL A 218 2.85 -12.81 -0.82
CA VAL A 218 1.97 -13.41 -1.82
C VAL A 218 0.85 -12.43 -2.10
N ILE A 219 0.75 -11.99 -3.35
CA ILE A 219 -0.21 -11.00 -3.81
C ILE A 219 -1.22 -11.70 -4.71
N MET A 220 -2.46 -11.81 -4.24
CA MET A 220 -3.56 -12.52 -4.89
C MET A 220 -4.60 -11.53 -5.40
N ARG A 221 -5.10 -11.74 -6.63
CA ARG A 221 -6.20 -10.93 -7.20
C ARG A 221 -7.48 -11.74 -7.20
N TYR A 222 -8.58 -11.16 -6.71
CA TYR A 222 -9.90 -11.76 -6.69
C TYR A 222 -10.90 -10.95 -7.52
N ALA A 223 -11.81 -11.63 -8.20
CA ALA A 223 -12.95 -10.99 -8.85
C ALA A 223 -13.89 -10.40 -7.78
N ALA A 224 -14.30 -9.13 -7.94
CA ALA A 224 -15.24 -8.45 -7.04
C ALA A 224 -16.66 -8.41 -7.63
N LYS A 225 -17.70 -8.37 -6.78
CA LYS A 225 -19.13 -8.43 -7.18
C LYS A 225 -19.65 -7.14 -7.81
N LEU A 226 -19.04 -5.99 -7.50
CA LEU A 226 -19.44 -4.68 -8.02
C LEU A 226 -18.72 -4.38 -9.35
N PRO A 227 -19.31 -3.57 -10.27
CA PRO A 227 -18.59 -3.06 -11.43
C PRO A 227 -17.44 -2.16 -10.94
N GLY A 228 -16.28 -2.76 -10.72
CA GLY A 228 -15.15 -2.18 -10.01
C GLY A 228 -13.93 -3.09 -10.12
N LEU A 229 -12.76 -2.51 -9.90
CA LEU A 229 -11.45 -3.14 -10.09
C LEU A 229 -11.30 -4.39 -9.18
N PRO A 230 -10.55 -5.42 -9.60
CA PRO A 230 -10.26 -6.59 -8.76
C PRO A 230 -9.75 -6.20 -7.37
N LEU A 231 -10.15 -6.98 -6.35
CA LEU A 231 -9.57 -6.88 -5.01
C LEU A 231 -8.19 -7.54 -5.02
N GLU A 232 -7.16 -6.78 -4.68
CA GLU A 232 -5.82 -7.30 -4.42
C GLU A 232 -5.65 -7.56 -2.92
N VAL A 233 -5.19 -8.77 -2.61
CA VAL A 233 -4.95 -9.27 -1.26
C VAL A 233 -3.49 -9.64 -1.15
N THR A 234 -2.74 -8.90 -0.34
CA THR A 234 -1.34 -9.20 -0.04
C THR A 234 -1.25 -9.87 1.31
N VAL A 235 -0.65 -11.07 1.37
CA VAL A 235 -0.31 -11.78 2.60
C VAL A 235 1.21 -11.82 2.71
N ARG A 236 1.76 -11.28 3.80
CA ARG A 236 3.21 -11.18 4.01
C ARG A 236 3.67 -12.23 4.99
N PHE A 237 4.66 -13.02 4.60
CA PHE A 237 5.27 -14.05 5.42
C PHE A 237 6.62 -13.57 5.93
N ASN A 238 6.91 -13.79 7.21
CA ASN A 238 8.26 -13.66 7.74
C ASN A 238 9.17 -14.79 7.23
N LYS A 239 10.47 -14.68 7.49
CA LYS A 239 11.48 -15.64 7.00
C LYS A 239 11.33 -17.07 7.53
N VAL A 240 10.46 -17.31 8.53
CA VAL A 240 10.12 -18.66 9.02
C VAL A 240 8.78 -19.19 8.51
N GLY A 241 8.15 -18.49 7.56
CA GLY A 241 6.92 -18.91 6.88
C GLY A 241 5.63 -18.67 7.67
N GLN A 242 5.63 -17.79 8.68
CA GLN A 242 4.41 -17.36 9.37
C GLN A 242 3.86 -16.08 8.74
N VAL A 243 2.54 -15.93 8.72
CA VAL A 243 1.91 -14.67 8.26
C VAL A 243 2.19 -13.56 9.28
N ASP A 244 2.91 -12.53 8.86
CA ASP A 244 3.39 -11.44 9.72
C ASP A 244 2.64 -10.12 9.48
N ASP A 245 2.09 -9.93 8.28
CA ASP A 245 1.25 -8.77 7.96
C ASP A 245 0.34 -9.06 6.73
N MET A 246 -0.60 -8.16 6.43
CA MET A 246 -1.45 -8.26 5.24
C MET A 246 -1.97 -6.88 4.80
N ASN A 247 -2.29 -6.75 3.52
CA ASN A 247 -2.89 -5.55 2.94
C ASN A 247 -4.04 -5.91 1.98
N PHE A 248 -5.02 -5.02 1.87
CA PHE A 248 -6.14 -5.10 0.95
C PHE A 248 -6.23 -3.79 0.17
N SER A 249 -6.19 -3.88 -1.15
CA SER A 249 -6.29 -2.72 -2.03
C SER A 249 -7.17 -3.04 -3.23
N ASN A 250 -7.76 -2.00 -3.82
CA ASN A 250 -8.34 -2.13 -5.15
C ASN A 250 -7.24 -1.88 -6.17
N GLU A 251 -7.17 -2.69 -7.22
CA GLU A 251 -6.20 -2.46 -8.30
C GLU A 251 -6.49 -1.12 -8.96
N THR A 252 -5.55 -0.17 -8.98
CA THR A 252 -5.69 1.10 -9.69
C THR A 252 -5.39 0.94 -11.20
N GLY A 253 -5.94 -0.10 -11.83
CA GLY A 253 -5.64 -0.48 -13.23
C GLY A 253 -4.13 -0.67 -13.51
N PRO A 254 -3.74 -0.99 -14.75
CA PRO A 254 -2.34 -0.97 -15.14
C PRO A 254 -1.93 0.50 -15.33
N ALA A 255 -1.28 1.09 -14.32
CA ALA A 255 -0.45 2.25 -14.56
C ALA A 255 0.55 1.93 -15.68
N SER A 256 0.88 2.90 -16.52
CA SER A 256 1.88 2.68 -17.55
C SER A 256 3.20 2.28 -16.88
N ALA A 257 3.86 1.23 -17.37
CA ALA A 257 5.13 0.82 -16.79
C ALA A 257 6.11 1.99 -16.81
N HIS A 258 6.67 2.29 -15.63
CA HIS A 258 7.69 3.33 -15.47
C HIS A 258 8.82 3.14 -16.47
N GLN A 259 9.28 4.25 -17.05
CA GLN A 259 10.42 4.28 -17.96
C GLN A 259 11.62 4.90 -17.24
N PRO A 260 12.79 4.25 -17.24
CA PRO A 260 13.99 4.82 -16.66
C PRO A 260 14.33 6.19 -17.27
N ALA A 261 14.72 7.13 -16.43
CA ALA A 261 15.14 8.45 -16.87
C ALA A 261 16.44 8.39 -17.69
N ALA A 262 16.67 9.37 -18.58
CA ALA A 262 17.91 9.45 -19.36
C ALA A 262 19.19 9.62 -18.49
N TYR A 263 19.03 10.16 -17.28
CA TYR A 263 20.12 10.29 -16.29
C TYR A 263 20.29 9.05 -15.39
N ASP A 264 19.48 8.01 -15.57
CA ASP A 264 19.65 6.74 -14.89
C ASP A 264 20.83 5.96 -15.50
N ARG A 265 22.03 6.29 -15.02
CA ARG A 265 23.32 5.76 -15.50
C ARG A 265 23.81 4.66 -14.55
N THR A 266 23.21 3.48 -14.63
CA THR A 266 23.51 2.32 -13.76
C THR A 266 24.99 1.87 -13.76
N GLU A 267 25.77 2.26 -14.77
CA GLU A 267 27.22 2.05 -14.77
C GLU A 267 27.94 2.91 -13.73
N LEU A 268 27.36 4.02 -13.27
CA LEU A 268 27.97 4.98 -12.33
C LEU A 268 27.64 4.73 -10.86
N TYR A 269 26.72 3.83 -10.55
CA TYR A 269 26.33 3.52 -9.17
C TYR A 269 26.03 2.03 -8.99
N ALA A 270 25.88 1.59 -7.75
CA ALA A 270 25.41 0.27 -7.39
C ALA A 270 24.29 0.37 -6.36
N GLU A 271 23.32 -0.54 -6.42
CA GLU A 271 22.28 -0.66 -5.42
C GLU A 271 22.54 -1.89 -4.55
N ARG A 272 22.20 -1.79 -3.27
CA ARG A 272 22.15 -2.93 -2.35
C ARG A 272 20.95 -2.85 -1.43
N GLU A 273 20.36 -4.00 -1.14
CA GLU A 273 19.32 -4.12 -0.13
C GLU A 273 19.90 -3.84 1.27
N VAL A 274 19.12 -3.12 2.06
CA VAL A 274 19.40 -2.82 3.47
C VAL A 274 18.11 -2.97 4.28
N VAL A 275 18.24 -2.99 5.61
CA VAL A 275 17.09 -3.00 6.52
C VAL A 275 17.19 -1.80 7.44
N ILE A 276 16.10 -1.03 7.53
CA ILE A 276 15.95 0.10 8.44
C ILE A 276 15.33 -0.41 9.74
N GLY A 277 16.01 -0.17 10.85
CA GLY A 277 15.56 -0.64 12.16
C GLY A 277 15.66 -2.15 12.32
N GLU A 278 14.87 -2.69 13.25
CA GLU A 278 14.88 -4.10 13.64
C GLU A 278 13.51 -4.54 14.19
N GLY A 279 13.34 -5.85 14.38
CA GLY A 279 12.16 -6.42 15.03
C GLY A 279 10.88 -6.32 14.19
N ALA A 280 9.75 -6.19 14.89
CA ALA A 280 8.40 -6.31 14.32
C ALA A 280 8.03 -5.24 13.28
N PHE A 281 8.79 -4.14 13.21
CA PHE A 281 8.57 -3.02 12.28
C PHE A 281 9.85 -2.68 11.50
N ALA A 282 10.75 -3.65 11.30
CA ALA A 282 11.89 -3.47 10.40
C ALA A 282 11.40 -3.17 8.97
N LEU A 283 12.04 -2.25 8.26
CA LEU A 283 11.64 -1.86 6.92
C LEU A 283 12.72 -2.24 5.91
N PRO A 284 12.38 -2.91 4.81
CA PRO A 284 13.35 -3.16 3.76
C PRO A 284 13.61 -1.84 3.00
N GLY A 285 14.84 -1.65 2.56
CA GLY A 285 15.24 -0.47 1.82
C GLY A 285 16.35 -0.76 0.83
N THR A 286 16.63 0.24 0.01
CA THR A 286 17.66 0.18 -1.03
C THR A 286 18.59 1.36 -0.84
N LEU A 287 19.88 1.07 -0.73
CA LEU A 287 20.94 2.06 -0.71
C LEU A 287 21.61 2.11 -2.08
N THR A 288 21.42 3.22 -2.78
CA THR A 288 22.04 3.52 -4.07
C THR A 288 23.34 4.30 -3.82
N VAL A 289 24.49 3.70 -4.11
CA VAL A 289 25.82 4.25 -3.80
C VAL A 289 26.59 4.55 -5.10
N PRO A 290 27.18 5.75 -5.26
CA PRO A 290 28.06 6.03 -6.38
C PRO A 290 29.21 5.02 -6.46
N LYS A 291 29.62 4.64 -7.67
CA LYS A 291 30.87 3.91 -7.87
C LYS A 291 32.04 4.90 -7.84
N GLY A 292 33.12 4.50 -7.20
CA GLY A 292 34.33 5.31 -7.07
C GLY A 292 35.01 5.05 -5.73
N GLU A 293 36.11 5.76 -5.49
CA GLU A 293 36.83 5.72 -4.23
C GLU A 293 36.32 6.80 -3.26
N GLY A 294 36.38 6.50 -1.96
CA GLY A 294 36.04 7.44 -0.89
C GLY A 294 34.64 7.26 -0.31
N ASN A 295 34.30 8.16 0.61
CA ASN A 295 33.00 8.23 1.26
C ASN A 295 32.15 9.31 0.59
N PHE A 296 30.88 9.02 0.36
CA PHE A 296 29.96 9.92 -0.33
C PHE A 296 29.01 10.62 0.65
N PRO A 297 28.67 11.90 0.45
CA PRO A 297 27.52 12.50 1.13
C PRO A 297 26.26 11.69 0.81
N ALA A 298 25.31 11.65 1.74
CA ALA A 298 24.14 10.80 1.60
C ALA A 298 22.83 11.51 1.91
N VAL A 299 21.78 11.15 1.18
CA VAL A 299 20.42 11.68 1.36
C VAL A 299 19.47 10.53 1.70
N VAL A 300 18.71 10.67 2.79
CA VAL A 300 17.56 9.81 3.08
C VAL A 300 16.31 10.41 2.44
N LEU A 301 15.59 9.65 1.61
CA LEU A 301 14.32 10.09 1.05
C LEU A 301 13.16 9.75 2.00
N VAL A 302 12.35 10.74 2.35
CA VAL A 302 11.24 10.63 3.30
C VAL A 302 9.91 10.84 2.56
N HIS A 303 9.08 9.79 2.57
CA HIS A 303 7.85 9.64 1.78
C HIS A 303 6.79 10.70 2.03
N GLY A 304 5.91 10.87 1.04
CA GLY A 304 4.68 11.64 1.14
C GLY A 304 3.57 10.89 1.89
N SER A 305 2.34 11.33 1.68
CA SER A 305 1.15 10.76 2.32
C SER A 305 0.81 9.36 1.77
N GLY A 306 0.25 8.52 2.65
CA GLY A 306 -0.24 7.18 2.28
C GLY A 306 0.84 6.10 2.33
N PRO A 307 0.46 4.84 2.03
CA PRO A 307 1.37 3.71 2.02
C PRO A 307 2.20 3.73 0.73
N ASN A 308 3.42 4.24 0.81
CA ASN A 308 4.33 4.33 -0.34
C ASN A 308 5.37 3.22 -0.30
N ASP A 309 5.68 2.69 -1.49
CA ASP A 309 6.87 1.87 -1.68
C ASP A 309 8.15 2.73 -1.67
N ARG A 310 9.31 2.08 -1.58
CA ARG A 310 10.60 2.79 -1.56
C ARG A 310 10.94 3.56 -2.84
N ASP A 311 10.26 3.26 -3.94
CA ASP A 311 10.44 3.94 -5.22
C ASP A 311 9.57 5.20 -5.32
N GLY A 312 8.66 5.41 -4.35
CA GLY A 312 7.68 6.48 -4.36
C GLY A 312 6.65 6.29 -5.47
N THR A 313 6.37 5.03 -5.87
CA THR A 313 5.56 4.71 -7.04
C THR A 313 4.18 5.33 -6.95
N PHE A 314 3.84 6.16 -7.94
CA PHE A 314 2.51 6.71 -8.12
C PHE A 314 2.20 6.79 -9.61
N GLY A 315 1.11 6.14 -10.04
CA GLY A 315 0.81 6.01 -11.47
C GLY A 315 2.01 5.44 -12.24
N GLY A 316 2.39 6.10 -13.33
CA GLY A 316 3.53 5.70 -14.16
C GLY A 316 4.90 6.19 -13.66
N SER A 317 4.95 6.82 -12.49
CA SER A 317 6.12 7.58 -12.02
C SER A 317 6.75 6.95 -10.79
N LYS A 318 8.08 7.08 -10.66
CA LYS A 318 8.87 6.57 -9.52
C LYS A 318 9.85 7.63 -9.00
N PRO A 319 9.34 8.74 -8.44
CA PRO A 319 10.14 9.91 -8.12
C PRO A 319 11.31 9.64 -7.17
N PHE A 320 11.18 8.72 -6.22
CA PHE A 320 12.28 8.42 -5.30
C PHE A 320 13.36 7.61 -6.02
N LYS A 321 12.97 6.68 -6.90
CA LYS A 321 13.91 5.95 -7.76
C LYS A 321 14.68 6.90 -8.69
N ASP A 322 13.98 7.83 -9.33
CA ASP A 322 14.58 8.84 -10.19
C ASP A 322 15.57 9.73 -9.43
N LEU A 323 15.19 10.23 -8.24
CA LEU A 323 16.08 11.01 -7.37
C LEU A 323 17.33 10.20 -6.99
N ALA A 324 17.17 8.94 -6.60
CA ALA A 324 18.30 8.09 -6.24
C ALA A 324 19.26 7.85 -7.41
N ALA A 325 18.74 7.46 -8.58
CA ALA A 325 19.57 7.23 -9.76
C ALA A 325 20.31 8.50 -10.19
N GLY A 326 19.59 9.63 -10.26
CA GLY A 326 20.14 10.91 -10.69
C GLY A 326 21.20 11.48 -9.75
N LEU A 327 20.99 11.40 -8.43
CA LEU A 327 21.92 11.88 -7.41
C LEU A 327 23.13 10.93 -7.25
N ALA A 328 22.92 9.61 -7.29
CA ALA A 328 24.01 8.64 -7.21
C ALA A 328 24.95 8.72 -8.42
N ALA A 329 24.40 8.91 -9.62
CA ALA A 329 25.19 9.20 -10.82
C ALA A 329 26.02 10.50 -10.71
N ARG A 330 25.74 11.35 -9.70
CA ARG A 330 26.40 12.64 -9.44
C ARG A 330 27.24 12.64 -8.15
N GLY A 331 27.48 11.48 -7.56
CA GLY A 331 28.36 11.33 -6.40
C GLY A 331 27.68 11.53 -5.05
N ILE A 332 26.37 11.38 -4.96
CA ILE A 332 25.60 11.46 -3.70
C ILE A 332 24.88 10.12 -3.48
N ALA A 333 25.18 9.44 -2.37
CA ALA A 333 24.46 8.22 -2.00
C ALA A 333 23.02 8.53 -1.60
N VAL A 334 22.09 7.63 -1.90
CA VAL A 334 20.67 7.83 -1.59
C VAL A 334 20.08 6.59 -0.94
N LEU A 335 19.46 6.78 0.22
CA LEU A 335 18.75 5.74 0.94
C LEU A 335 17.23 5.91 0.77
N ARG A 336 16.60 4.83 0.31
CA ARG A 336 15.16 4.70 0.11
C ARG A 336 14.66 3.50 0.88
N TYR A 337 13.44 3.51 1.39
CA TYR A 337 12.90 2.43 2.23
C TYR A 337 11.39 2.29 2.06
N GLU A 338 10.83 1.10 2.27
CA GLU A 338 9.37 0.95 2.29
C GLU A 338 8.80 1.73 3.47
N LYS A 339 7.69 2.45 3.28
CA LYS A 339 7.04 3.13 4.39
C LYS A 339 6.41 2.12 5.36
N VAL A 340 6.37 2.42 6.66
CA VAL A 340 5.79 1.51 7.66
C VAL A 340 4.31 1.19 7.41
N THR A 341 3.55 2.15 6.87
CA THR A 341 2.15 1.98 6.48
C THR A 341 1.98 1.06 5.25
N GLN A 342 3.02 0.92 4.43
CA GLN A 342 3.06 0.02 3.28
C GLN A 342 3.50 -1.39 3.68
N GLU A 343 4.62 -1.53 4.39
CA GLU A 343 5.21 -2.84 4.74
C GLU A 343 4.42 -3.55 5.85
N HIS A 344 3.93 -2.79 6.84
CA HIS A 344 3.30 -3.31 8.07
C HIS A 344 1.85 -2.83 8.22
N THR A 345 1.10 -2.82 7.12
CA THR A 345 -0.25 -2.26 7.03
C THR A 345 -1.21 -2.76 8.11
N ALA A 346 -1.31 -4.08 8.31
CA ALA A 346 -2.22 -4.65 9.30
C ALA A 346 -1.82 -4.24 10.72
N LYS A 347 -0.52 -4.32 11.04
CA LYS A 347 -0.02 -3.93 12.37
C LYS A 347 -0.16 -2.44 12.64
N VAL A 348 0.13 -1.58 11.66
CA VAL A 348 -0.05 -0.13 11.77
C VAL A 348 -1.52 0.24 11.91
N SER A 349 -2.41 -0.35 11.11
CA SER A 349 -3.86 -0.11 11.22
C SER A 349 -4.42 -0.50 12.59
N ALA A 350 -3.69 -1.33 13.34
CA ALA A 350 -4.09 -1.80 14.64
C ALA A 350 -3.57 -0.95 15.80
N ASN A 351 -2.62 -0.06 15.54
CA ASN A 351 -2.22 0.92 16.52
C ASN A 351 -3.26 2.04 16.60
N ALA A 352 -4.09 1.99 17.65
CA ALA A 352 -5.10 3.02 17.92
C ALA A 352 -4.51 4.41 18.21
N LYS A 353 -3.21 4.51 18.53
CA LYS A 353 -2.52 5.77 18.84
C LYS A 353 -1.47 6.18 17.82
N PHE A 354 -1.52 5.62 16.61
CA PHE A 354 -0.59 5.93 15.54
C PHE A 354 -0.61 7.42 15.19
N THR A 355 0.56 8.05 15.10
CA THR A 355 0.70 9.48 14.83
C THR A 355 1.50 9.81 13.56
N LEU A 356 1.62 11.10 13.20
CA LEU A 356 2.46 11.55 12.09
C LEU A 356 3.94 11.25 12.39
N TRP A 357 4.34 11.39 13.65
CA TRP A 357 5.67 10.99 14.10
C TRP A 357 5.95 9.50 13.88
N ASP A 358 5.00 8.62 14.23
CA ASP A 358 5.10 7.18 13.98
C ASP A 358 5.16 6.86 12.48
N GLU A 359 4.41 7.59 11.67
CA GLU A 359 4.34 7.36 10.22
C GLU A 359 5.62 7.75 9.48
N THR A 360 6.30 8.80 9.94
CA THR A 360 7.32 9.48 9.14
C THR A 360 8.63 9.66 9.88
N GLY A 361 8.58 10.11 11.14
CA GLY A 361 9.76 10.61 11.85
C GLY A 361 10.64 9.51 12.43
N VAL A 362 10.03 8.49 13.03
CA VAL A 362 10.75 7.37 13.67
C VAL A 362 11.69 6.69 12.68
N ASP A 363 11.20 6.33 11.51
CA ASP A 363 11.98 5.54 10.55
C ASP A 363 12.99 6.38 9.76
N ALA A 364 12.72 7.68 9.57
CA ALA A 364 13.70 8.61 9.02
C ALA A 364 14.96 8.70 9.90
N LEU A 365 14.80 8.79 11.23
CA LEU A 365 15.94 8.79 12.16
C LEU A 365 16.68 7.45 12.18
N LYS A 366 15.97 6.32 12.10
CA LYS A 366 16.62 5.00 11.96
C LYS A 366 17.42 4.89 10.66
N ALA A 367 16.90 5.43 9.56
CA ALA A 367 17.58 5.46 8.27
C ALA A 367 18.87 6.32 8.32
N VAL A 368 18.82 7.49 8.97
CA VAL A 368 20.02 8.31 9.24
C VAL A 368 21.04 7.54 10.11
N ALA A 369 20.57 6.87 11.17
CA ALA A 369 21.44 6.08 12.05
C ALA A 369 22.10 4.89 11.33
N LEU A 370 21.41 4.28 10.36
CA LEU A 370 21.97 3.25 9.50
C LEU A 370 23.08 3.83 8.61
N LEU A 371 22.82 4.94 7.91
CA LEU A 371 23.80 5.58 7.02
C LEU A 371 25.08 5.96 7.76
N LYS A 372 24.95 6.49 8.97
CA LYS A 372 26.10 6.87 9.83
C LYS A 372 27.05 5.71 10.13
N LYS A 373 26.55 4.47 10.13
CA LYS A 373 27.32 3.24 10.39
C LYS A 373 27.70 2.50 9.11
N THR A 374 27.37 3.04 7.94
CA THR A 374 27.49 2.33 6.67
C THR A 374 28.79 2.70 5.95
N ALA A 375 29.60 1.69 5.62
CA ALA A 375 30.83 1.89 4.85
C ALA A 375 30.53 2.50 3.46
N GLY A 376 31.38 3.45 3.04
CA GLY A 376 31.21 4.22 1.81
C GLY A 376 30.35 5.48 1.97
N ILE A 377 29.82 5.75 3.17
CA ILE A 377 29.03 6.95 3.48
C ILE A 377 29.86 7.91 4.34
N ASP A 378 29.83 9.19 3.98
CA ASP A 378 30.41 10.25 4.81
C ASP A 378 29.43 10.59 5.94
N ALA A 379 29.69 10.03 7.12
CA ALA A 379 28.89 10.24 8.32
C ALA A 379 28.84 11.72 8.75
N SER A 380 29.74 12.57 8.26
CA SER A 380 29.71 14.01 8.51
C SER A 380 28.82 14.79 7.54
N LYS A 381 28.25 14.13 6.51
CA LYS A 381 27.45 14.71 5.43
C LYS A 381 26.20 13.88 5.12
N ILE A 382 25.32 13.73 6.11
CA ILE A 382 24.02 13.09 5.95
C ILE A 382 22.92 14.15 5.90
N PHE A 383 22.02 14.02 4.94
CA PHE A 383 20.90 14.93 4.69
C PHE A 383 19.60 14.13 4.61
N ILE A 384 18.48 14.82 4.75
CA ILE A 384 17.15 14.26 4.47
C ILE A 384 16.50 15.04 3.31
N ALA A 385 15.75 14.37 2.46
CA ALA A 385 14.89 14.99 1.47
C ALA A 385 13.47 14.49 1.65
N GLY A 386 12.58 15.36 2.11
CA GLY A 386 11.18 15.05 2.36
C GLY A 386 10.29 15.54 1.23
N HIS A 387 9.45 14.64 0.68
CA HIS A 387 8.45 14.99 -0.33
C HIS A 387 7.07 15.09 0.31
N SER A 388 6.32 16.15 -0.02
CA SER A 388 4.95 16.34 0.45
C SER A 388 4.87 16.22 1.99
N LEU A 389 4.18 15.22 2.53
CA LEU A 389 4.14 14.92 3.98
C LEU A 389 5.54 14.74 4.62
N GLY A 390 6.49 14.14 3.91
CA GLY A 390 7.86 13.98 4.40
C GLY A 390 8.59 15.31 4.52
N GLY A 391 8.31 16.26 3.62
CA GLY A 391 8.83 17.62 3.72
C GLY A 391 8.13 18.42 4.81
N TYR A 392 6.83 18.19 5.00
CA TYR A 392 6.05 18.72 6.12
C TYR A 392 6.60 18.24 7.46
N ALA A 393 6.98 16.96 7.58
CA ALA A 393 7.54 16.37 8.79
C ALA A 393 9.04 16.67 8.99
N ALA A 394 9.77 17.17 7.99
CA ALA A 394 11.22 17.36 8.08
C ALA A 394 11.65 18.25 9.26
N PRO A 395 10.97 19.37 9.59
CA PRO A 395 11.30 20.13 10.79
C PRO A 395 11.06 19.36 12.11
N LEU A 396 10.12 18.42 12.18
CA LEU A 396 9.96 17.54 13.35
C LEU A 396 11.15 16.58 13.46
N ILE A 397 11.57 15.99 12.34
CA ILE A 397 12.74 15.10 12.28
C ILE A 397 13.99 15.85 12.74
N LEU A 398 14.22 17.06 12.21
CA LEU A 398 15.33 17.92 12.63
C LEU A 398 15.27 18.30 14.11
N LYS A 399 14.07 18.52 14.66
CA LYS A 399 13.89 18.79 16.10
C LYS A 399 14.27 17.56 16.94
N ALA A 400 13.97 16.36 16.46
CA ALA A 400 14.23 15.11 17.16
C ALA A 400 15.70 14.62 17.01
N ASP A 401 16.43 15.10 16.00
CA ASP A 401 17.86 14.84 15.80
C ASP A 401 18.75 15.58 16.81
N GLN A 402 18.72 15.13 18.06
CA GLN A 402 19.51 15.72 19.16
C GLN A 402 21.03 15.51 18.99
N ALA A 403 21.43 14.50 18.20
CA ALA A 403 22.84 14.23 17.90
C ALA A 403 23.41 15.19 16.83
N GLY A 404 22.54 15.89 16.10
CA GLY A 404 22.92 16.74 14.98
C GLY A 404 23.54 15.94 13.83
N ASP A 405 23.07 14.71 13.61
CA ASP A 405 23.55 13.84 12.54
C ASP A 405 23.09 14.33 11.15
N ILE A 406 21.98 15.06 11.08
CA ILE A 406 21.41 15.63 9.86
C ILE A 406 21.99 17.04 9.63
N LYS A 407 22.76 17.19 8.54
CA LYS A 407 23.47 18.43 8.20
C LYS A 407 22.67 19.38 7.34
N GLY A 408 21.52 18.94 6.84
CA GLY A 408 20.63 19.76 6.04
C GLY A 408 19.36 18.99 5.67
N ALA A 409 18.28 19.72 5.38
CA ALA A 409 17.04 19.14 4.87
C ALA A 409 16.61 19.78 3.54
N ILE A 410 16.16 18.95 2.62
CA ILE A 410 15.59 19.34 1.33
C ILE A 410 14.08 19.14 1.43
N ILE A 411 13.33 20.21 1.21
CA ILE A 411 11.87 20.26 1.32
C ILE A 411 11.31 20.29 -0.11
N LEU A 412 10.69 19.19 -0.55
CA LEU A 412 10.18 18.99 -1.91
C LEU A 412 8.66 19.06 -1.90
N SER A 413 8.06 20.06 -2.57
CA SER A 413 6.60 20.19 -2.72
C SER A 413 5.83 20.02 -1.39
N ALA A 414 6.25 20.72 -0.33
CA ALA A 414 5.70 20.53 1.00
C ALA A 414 4.94 21.76 1.54
N PRO A 415 3.82 21.54 2.26
CA PRO A 415 3.11 22.62 2.94
C PRO A 415 3.99 23.38 3.94
N SER A 416 3.73 24.68 4.08
CA SER A 416 4.38 25.60 5.02
C SER A 416 3.56 25.84 6.29
N GLU A 417 2.25 25.66 6.18
CA GLU A 417 1.25 25.89 7.23
C GLU A 417 0.57 24.56 7.63
N ASN A 418 -0.46 24.63 8.46
CA ASN A 418 -1.19 23.46 8.93
C ASN A 418 -1.72 22.58 7.78
N LEU A 419 -1.49 21.26 7.87
CA LEU A 419 -1.88 20.33 6.80
C LEU A 419 -3.39 20.31 6.54
N ASN A 420 -4.21 20.45 7.57
CA ASN A 420 -5.69 20.37 7.45
C ASN A 420 -6.23 21.52 6.61
N ASP A 421 -5.74 22.72 6.86
CA ASP A 421 -6.12 23.91 6.10
C ASP A 421 -5.63 23.83 4.65
N VAL A 422 -4.43 23.28 4.45
CA VAL A 422 -3.85 23.08 3.12
C VAL A 422 -4.69 22.08 2.33
N VAL A 423 -5.07 20.96 2.92
CA VAL A 423 -5.92 19.94 2.28
C VAL A 423 -7.27 20.54 1.88
N ALA A 424 -7.92 21.31 2.77
CA ALA A 424 -9.19 21.95 2.43
C ALA A 424 -9.05 22.96 1.27
N LYS A 425 -7.98 23.77 1.26
CA LYS A 425 -7.66 24.70 0.16
C LYS A 425 -7.31 23.97 -1.13
N GLN A 426 -6.59 22.85 -1.04
CA GLN A 426 -6.20 21.99 -2.16
C GLN A 426 -7.43 21.46 -2.89
N GLN A 427 -8.43 20.94 -2.16
CA GLN A 427 -9.66 20.43 -2.77
C GLN A 427 -10.42 21.52 -3.53
N GLN A 428 -10.50 22.73 -2.97
CA GLN A 428 -11.15 23.87 -3.61
C GLN A 428 -10.40 24.32 -4.86
N HIS A 429 -9.07 24.34 -4.79
CA HIS A 429 -8.24 24.70 -5.94
C HIS A 429 -8.36 23.68 -7.08
N ALA A 430 -8.35 22.39 -6.75
CA ALA A 430 -8.55 21.31 -7.72
C ALA A 430 -9.89 21.44 -8.44
N LEU A 431 -10.99 21.71 -7.71
CA LEU A 431 -12.29 21.96 -8.31
C LEU A 431 -12.25 23.12 -9.30
N GLN A 432 -11.60 24.23 -8.94
CA GLN A 432 -11.46 25.38 -9.83
C GLN A 432 -10.70 25.01 -11.12
N LEU A 433 -9.57 24.31 -10.99
CA LEU A 433 -8.80 23.85 -12.15
C LEU A 433 -9.61 22.90 -13.04
N MET A 434 -10.42 22.02 -12.45
CA MET A 434 -11.30 21.11 -13.20
C MET A 434 -12.40 21.86 -13.95
N LEU A 435 -12.97 22.91 -13.37
CA LEU A 435 -13.94 23.80 -14.03
C LEU A 435 -13.28 24.56 -15.18
N ASP A 436 -12.11 25.17 -14.93
CA ASP A 436 -11.37 25.97 -15.92
C ASP A 436 -10.92 25.13 -17.11
N THR A 437 -10.53 23.87 -16.86
CA THR A 437 -10.13 22.90 -17.90
C THR A 437 -11.30 22.12 -18.50
N LYS A 438 -12.54 22.42 -18.10
CA LYS A 438 -13.78 21.83 -18.63
C LYS A 438 -13.82 20.30 -18.52
N GLN A 439 -13.47 19.77 -17.36
CA GLN A 439 -13.55 18.33 -17.09
C GLN A 439 -15.00 17.81 -17.17
N PRO A 440 -15.21 16.50 -17.42
CA PRO A 440 -16.52 15.89 -17.41
C PRO A 440 -17.31 16.17 -16.12
N ALA A 441 -18.63 16.40 -16.25
CA ALA A 441 -19.51 16.74 -15.13
C ALA A 441 -19.51 15.70 -14.00
N GLU A 442 -19.37 14.41 -14.32
CA GLU A 442 -19.24 13.34 -13.31
C GLU A 442 -18.02 13.55 -12.41
N LEU A 443 -16.88 13.96 -12.99
CA LEU A 443 -15.64 14.21 -12.24
C LEU A 443 -15.75 15.48 -11.40
N ILE A 444 -16.39 16.52 -11.94
CA ILE A 444 -16.66 17.76 -11.20
C ILE A 444 -17.54 17.46 -9.98
N ALA A 445 -18.62 16.71 -10.14
CA ALA A 445 -19.51 16.36 -9.04
C ALA A 445 -18.80 15.55 -7.93
N GLN A 446 -17.92 14.62 -8.31
CA GLN A 446 -17.07 13.90 -7.35
C GLN A 446 -16.12 14.85 -6.59
N GLN A 447 -15.53 15.80 -7.30
CA GLN A 447 -14.64 16.78 -6.69
C GLN A 447 -15.40 17.75 -5.77
N GLU A 448 -16.62 18.16 -6.10
CA GLU A 448 -17.49 18.95 -5.22
C GLU A 448 -17.79 18.21 -3.91
N GLN A 449 -18.02 16.89 -3.99
CA GLN A 449 -18.18 16.05 -2.80
C GLN A 449 -16.88 16.00 -1.97
N ALA A 450 -15.71 15.87 -2.61
CA ALA A 450 -14.42 15.91 -1.92
C ALA A 450 -14.16 17.27 -1.24
N VAL A 451 -14.57 18.38 -1.85
CA VAL A 451 -14.52 19.72 -1.24
C VAL A 451 -15.42 19.80 -0.01
N ALA A 452 -16.65 19.29 -0.09
CA ALA A 452 -17.58 19.30 1.04
C ALA A 452 -17.04 18.46 2.21
N ILE A 453 -16.50 17.27 1.92
CA ILE A 453 -15.83 16.43 2.91
C ILE A 453 -14.65 17.21 3.52
N GLY A 454 -13.73 17.72 2.70
CA GLY A 454 -12.56 18.47 3.18
C GLY A 454 -12.90 19.63 4.13
N LYS A 455 -14.02 20.32 3.90
CA LYS A 455 -14.52 21.37 4.82
C LYS A 455 -14.98 20.80 6.16
N GLN A 456 -15.83 19.77 6.14
CA GLN A 456 -16.31 19.11 7.37
C GLN A 456 -15.16 18.54 8.20
N LEU A 457 -14.14 18.04 7.53
CA LEU A 457 -12.93 17.52 8.17
C LEU A 457 -12.13 18.62 8.86
N ALA A 458 -11.91 19.75 8.19
CA ALA A 458 -11.25 20.90 8.79
C ALA A 458 -12.03 21.41 10.02
N GLU A 459 -13.36 21.50 9.94
CA GLU A 459 -14.22 21.87 11.08
C GLU A 459 -14.10 20.90 12.25
N LEU A 460 -14.07 19.59 12.00
CA LEU A 460 -13.91 18.57 13.04
C LEU A 460 -12.55 18.68 13.73
N ILE A 461 -11.48 18.88 12.97
CA ILE A 461 -10.12 18.93 13.51
C ILE A 461 -9.89 20.21 14.32
N HIS A 462 -10.48 21.34 13.88
CA HIS A 462 -10.41 22.62 14.58
C HIS A 462 -11.41 22.74 15.74
N ASN A 463 -12.26 21.74 15.97
CA ASN A 463 -13.19 21.74 17.09
C ASN A 463 -12.42 21.73 18.43
N PRO A 464 -12.59 22.72 19.31
CA PRO A 464 -11.92 22.75 20.62
C PRO A 464 -12.23 21.55 21.51
N GLU A 465 -13.40 20.93 21.34
CA GLU A 465 -13.80 19.72 22.08
C GLU A 465 -13.03 18.48 21.63
N TYR A 466 -12.41 18.51 20.45
CA TYR A 466 -11.56 17.43 19.98
C TYR A 466 -10.24 17.43 20.77
N SER A 467 -10.11 16.46 21.66
CA SER A 467 -8.93 16.28 22.51
C SER A 467 -8.59 14.80 22.73
N LEU A 468 -7.40 14.51 23.23
CA LEU A 468 -7.02 13.12 23.55
C LEU A 468 -7.89 12.49 24.64
N ASP A 469 -8.49 13.31 25.51
CA ASP A 469 -9.42 12.87 26.54
C ASP A 469 -10.87 12.77 26.03
N ASN A 470 -11.16 13.39 24.89
CA ASN A 470 -12.48 13.43 24.26
C ASN A 470 -12.36 13.20 22.74
N LEU A 471 -12.00 11.97 22.37
CA LEU A 471 -11.92 11.56 20.97
C LEU A 471 -13.34 11.31 20.43
N PRO A 472 -13.69 11.79 19.23
CA PRO A 472 -14.96 11.47 18.60
C PRO A 472 -15.13 9.96 18.46
N SER A 473 -16.25 9.43 18.94
CA SER A 473 -16.55 7.99 18.92
C SER A 473 -16.59 7.40 17.51
N GLN A 474 -16.85 8.23 16.51
CA GLN A 474 -16.77 7.90 15.09
C GLN A 474 -15.91 8.94 14.39
N PHE A 475 -14.59 8.76 14.43
CA PHE A 475 -13.67 9.63 13.72
C PHE A 475 -13.63 9.23 12.23
N PRO A 476 -13.94 10.13 11.28
CA PRO A 476 -14.12 9.77 9.87
C PRO A 476 -12.80 9.63 9.09
N LEU A 477 -11.63 9.93 9.69
CA LEU A 477 -10.35 10.06 8.99
C LEU A 477 -9.26 9.08 9.40
N GLY A 478 -9.63 7.81 9.61
CA GLY A 478 -8.68 6.84 10.13
C GLY A 478 -8.28 7.17 11.57
N ASN A 479 -6.99 7.28 11.86
CA ASN A 479 -6.52 7.39 13.24
C ASN A 479 -6.65 8.82 13.80
N PRO A 480 -7.46 9.08 14.84
CA PRO A 480 -7.60 10.42 15.39
C PRO A 480 -6.28 10.97 16.00
N TYR A 481 -5.47 10.16 16.67
CA TYR A 481 -4.22 10.64 17.27
C TYR A 481 -3.28 11.29 16.24
N TRP A 482 -3.25 10.75 15.03
CA TRP A 482 -2.53 11.31 13.89
C TRP A 482 -2.98 12.74 13.57
N TRP A 483 -4.29 12.97 13.50
CA TRP A 483 -4.85 14.30 13.22
C TRP A 483 -4.69 15.27 14.37
N PHE A 484 -4.79 14.78 15.61
CA PHE A 484 -4.61 15.59 16.80
C PHE A 484 -3.16 16.08 16.91
N GLU A 485 -2.17 15.21 16.69
CA GLU A 485 -0.74 15.55 16.78
C GLU A 485 -0.36 16.72 15.86
N GLN A 486 -0.90 16.74 14.65
CA GLN A 486 -0.57 17.79 13.68
C GLN A 486 -1.54 18.99 13.69
N ARG A 487 -2.59 18.98 14.52
CA ARG A 487 -3.65 20.01 14.50
C ARG A 487 -3.09 21.42 14.61
N ASP A 488 -2.11 21.62 15.48
CA ASP A 488 -1.51 22.94 15.74
C ASP A 488 -0.09 23.05 15.16
N TYR A 489 0.36 22.01 14.44
CA TYR A 489 1.69 21.95 13.88
C TYR A 489 1.79 22.79 12.60
N GLN A 490 2.77 23.70 12.59
CA GLN A 490 3.16 24.48 11.41
C GLN A 490 4.66 24.32 11.15
N PRO A 491 5.05 23.69 10.03
CA PRO A 491 6.44 23.31 9.78
C PRO A 491 7.34 24.53 9.57
N ALA A 492 6.85 25.60 8.91
CA ALA A 492 7.63 26.82 8.72
C ALA A 492 7.90 27.55 10.03
N LEU A 493 6.92 27.60 10.94
CA LEU A 493 7.11 28.21 12.27
C LEU A 493 8.12 27.40 13.10
N LEU A 494 8.04 26.06 13.09
CA LEU A 494 9.03 25.24 13.79
C LEU A 494 10.43 25.41 13.20
N ALA A 495 10.54 25.47 11.87
CA ALA A 495 11.80 25.64 11.18
C ALA A 495 12.42 27.03 11.38
N ARG A 496 11.64 28.07 11.69
CA ARG A 496 12.15 29.43 11.91
C ARG A 496 13.29 29.49 12.92
N ASP A 497 13.15 28.72 14.01
CA ASP A 497 14.07 28.75 15.14
C ASP A 497 15.19 27.69 15.04
N GLN A 498 15.18 26.88 13.97
CA GLN A 498 16.20 25.86 13.70
C GLN A 498 17.42 26.46 13.00
N LYS A 499 18.58 25.80 13.16
CA LYS A 499 19.85 26.22 12.57
C LYS A 499 20.32 25.35 11.40
N THR A 500 19.70 24.20 11.19
CA THR A 500 20.08 23.28 10.11
C THR A 500 19.74 23.87 8.74
N PRO A 501 20.69 23.96 7.79
CA PRO A 501 20.46 24.47 6.44
C PRO A 501 19.26 23.83 5.73
N LEU A 502 18.51 24.63 4.97
CA LEU A 502 17.35 24.15 4.22
C LEU A 502 17.45 24.49 2.72
N LEU A 503 17.02 23.56 1.87
CA LEU A 503 16.72 23.80 0.46
C LEU A 503 15.22 23.55 0.22
N ILE A 504 14.49 24.56 -0.25
CA ILE A 504 13.03 24.46 -0.46
C ILE A 504 12.73 24.56 -1.95
N LEU A 505 12.19 23.48 -2.52
CA LEU A 505 11.95 23.30 -3.95
C LEU A 505 10.46 23.10 -4.22
N GLN A 506 9.89 23.90 -5.13
CA GLN A 506 8.46 23.86 -5.43
C GLN A 506 8.17 23.87 -6.94
N GLY A 507 7.34 22.95 -7.41
CA GLY A 507 6.77 23.04 -8.75
C GLY A 507 5.70 24.14 -8.83
N GLU A 508 5.71 24.95 -9.88
CA GLU A 508 4.67 25.98 -10.08
C GLU A 508 3.38 25.38 -10.65
N ASN A 509 3.48 24.23 -11.32
CA ASN A 509 2.37 23.42 -11.83
C ASN A 509 1.92 22.37 -10.79
N ASP A 510 2.30 22.51 -9.52
CA ASP A 510 1.85 21.66 -8.43
C ASP A 510 0.50 22.15 -7.90
N TRP A 511 -0.57 21.47 -8.28
CA TRP A 511 -1.91 21.81 -7.82
C TRP A 511 -2.17 21.36 -6.37
N GLN A 512 -1.41 20.38 -5.85
CA GLN A 512 -1.60 19.87 -4.50
C GLN A 512 -1.00 20.81 -3.47
N VAL A 513 0.21 21.29 -3.76
CA VAL A 513 0.96 22.23 -2.93
C VAL A 513 1.30 23.44 -3.80
N SER A 514 0.37 24.39 -3.87
CA SER A 514 0.55 25.59 -4.70
C SER A 514 1.72 26.47 -4.26
N LEU A 515 2.18 27.36 -5.14
CA LEU A 515 3.22 28.37 -4.85
C LEU A 515 2.96 29.25 -3.62
N LYS A 516 1.72 29.32 -3.13
CA LYS A 516 1.40 29.98 -1.86
C LYS A 516 2.19 29.37 -0.70
N GLN A 517 2.46 28.07 -0.72
CA GLN A 517 3.24 27.39 0.31
C GLN A 517 4.72 27.77 0.24
N LEU A 518 5.31 27.87 -0.96
CA LEU A 518 6.67 28.43 -1.09
C LEU A 518 6.76 29.86 -0.57
N LYS A 519 5.73 30.69 -0.82
CA LYS A 519 5.64 32.05 -0.27
C LYS A 519 5.59 32.03 1.26
N GLY A 520 4.76 31.17 1.86
CA GLY A 520 4.69 31.01 3.32
C GLY A 520 6.01 30.59 3.95
N TRP A 521 6.74 29.66 3.32
CA TRP A 521 8.11 29.30 3.71
C TRP A 521 9.04 30.52 3.66
N LYS A 522 9.08 31.26 2.54
CA LYS A 522 9.94 32.45 2.36
C LYS A 522 9.65 33.54 3.38
N GLU A 523 8.37 33.84 3.64
CA GLU A 523 7.96 34.89 4.58
C GLU A 523 8.32 34.54 6.02
N THR A 524 8.10 33.28 6.40
CA THR A 524 8.34 32.81 7.78
C THR A 524 9.83 32.68 8.09
N LEU A 525 10.64 32.25 7.10
CA LEU A 525 12.06 31.98 7.27
C LEU A 525 12.97 33.12 6.76
N LYS A 526 12.41 34.31 6.48
CA LYS A 526 13.14 35.46 5.90
C LYS A 526 14.40 35.88 6.69
N ASP A 527 14.41 35.64 8.00
CA ASP A 527 15.50 36.03 8.90
C ASP A 527 16.61 34.95 8.95
N ARG A 528 16.42 33.81 8.27
CA ARG A 528 17.43 32.75 8.20
C ARG A 528 18.32 32.92 6.97
N GLY A 529 19.61 33.18 7.20
CA GLY A 529 20.63 33.31 6.15
C GLY A 529 21.10 31.99 5.52
N ASN A 530 20.55 30.85 5.94
CA ASN A 530 20.96 29.51 5.50
C ASN A 530 19.82 28.69 4.87
N VAL A 531 18.89 29.38 4.21
CA VAL A 531 17.77 28.78 3.49
C VAL A 531 17.82 29.21 2.03
N GLU A 532 17.79 28.24 1.12
CA GLU A 532 17.71 28.47 -0.32
C GLU A 532 16.34 28.05 -0.85
N TYR A 533 15.81 28.80 -1.82
CA TYR A 533 14.46 28.59 -2.38
C TYR A 533 14.53 28.55 -3.91
N LYS A 534 13.87 27.58 -4.53
CA LYS A 534 13.72 27.53 -6.00
C LYS A 534 12.30 27.11 -6.39
N SER A 535 11.83 27.62 -7.52
CA SER A 535 10.58 27.19 -8.17
C SER A 535 10.79 26.79 -9.61
N TYR A 536 9.92 25.92 -10.13
CA TYR A 536 10.06 25.30 -11.45
C TYR A 536 8.73 25.38 -12.24
N PRO A 537 8.64 26.20 -13.31
CA PRO A 537 7.37 26.53 -13.98
C PRO A 537 6.51 25.34 -14.40
N LEU A 538 7.10 24.32 -15.03
CA LEU A 538 6.37 23.19 -15.59
C LEU A 538 6.22 22.00 -14.62
N VAL A 539 6.83 22.08 -13.44
CA VAL A 539 6.93 20.92 -12.54
C VAL A 539 5.64 20.73 -11.74
N ASN A 540 5.11 19.51 -11.76
CA ASN A 540 3.95 19.09 -10.98
C ASN A 540 4.33 18.50 -9.62
N HIS A 541 3.35 17.98 -8.87
CA HIS A 541 3.56 17.43 -7.53
C HIS A 541 4.51 16.22 -7.49
N LEU A 542 4.60 15.44 -8.58
CA LEU A 542 5.53 14.30 -8.69
C LEU A 542 6.95 14.72 -9.09
N LEU A 543 7.24 16.03 -9.05
CA LEU A 543 8.54 16.63 -9.40
C LEU A 543 8.91 16.46 -10.89
N SER A 544 7.94 16.10 -11.72
CA SER A 544 8.08 15.88 -13.17
C SER A 544 7.58 17.10 -13.95
N GLU A 545 8.15 17.34 -15.14
CA GLU A 545 7.68 18.40 -16.03
C GLU A 545 6.44 17.96 -16.80
N TYR A 546 5.43 18.84 -16.84
CA TYR A 546 4.22 18.64 -17.61
C TYR A 546 3.81 19.93 -18.32
N ASP A 547 3.79 19.88 -19.66
CA ASP A 547 3.40 20.99 -20.53
C ASP A 547 1.86 21.00 -20.71
N GLY A 548 1.18 21.34 -19.63
CA GLY A 548 -0.28 21.38 -19.51
C GLY A 548 -0.69 21.75 -18.09
N VAL A 549 -1.98 21.93 -17.84
CA VAL A 549 -2.49 22.18 -16.48
C VAL A 549 -2.50 20.86 -15.71
N SER A 550 -1.67 20.75 -14.67
CA SER A 550 -1.63 19.56 -13.81
C SER A 550 -2.93 19.46 -13.01
N ILE A 551 -3.60 18.32 -13.12
CA ILE A 551 -4.80 17.98 -12.34
C ILE A 551 -4.73 16.54 -11.79
N GLY A 552 -3.57 15.89 -11.90
CA GLY A 552 -3.31 14.54 -11.42
C GLY A 552 -3.65 13.43 -12.40
N LEU A 553 -4.46 13.70 -13.43
CA LEU A 553 -4.77 12.69 -14.47
C LEU A 553 -3.52 12.26 -15.26
N GLU A 554 -2.55 13.16 -15.39
CA GLU A 554 -1.32 12.90 -16.12
C GLU A 554 -0.35 11.97 -15.37
N TYR A 555 -0.54 11.75 -14.07
CA TYR A 555 0.36 10.96 -13.22
C TYR A 555 0.40 9.48 -13.61
N ASP A 556 -0.62 8.96 -14.29
CA ASP A 556 -0.66 7.60 -14.83
C ASP A 556 0.29 7.39 -16.02
N ASN A 557 0.74 8.47 -16.65
CA ASN A 557 1.72 8.40 -17.72
C ASN A 557 3.12 8.24 -17.13
N PRO A 558 4.03 7.56 -17.84
CA PRO A 558 5.42 7.52 -17.43
C PRO A 558 6.00 8.93 -17.40
N SER A 559 6.56 9.31 -16.26
CA SER A 559 7.26 10.58 -16.09
C SER A 559 8.46 10.36 -15.18
N ASN A 560 9.44 11.26 -15.30
CA ASN A 560 10.62 11.26 -14.44
C ASN A 560 10.78 12.61 -13.75
N VAL A 561 11.45 12.61 -12.60
CA VAL A 561 11.83 13.85 -11.90
C VAL A 561 12.65 14.76 -12.83
N SER A 562 12.36 16.06 -12.82
CA SER A 562 13.10 17.05 -13.62
C SER A 562 14.58 16.99 -13.29
N LEU A 563 15.41 16.91 -14.34
CA LEU A 563 16.87 16.89 -14.18
C LEU A 563 17.38 18.14 -13.44
N LYS A 564 16.70 19.28 -13.63
CA LYS A 564 17.08 20.53 -13.00
C LYS A 564 16.97 20.46 -11.47
N ILE A 565 15.96 19.76 -10.95
CA ILE A 565 15.80 19.54 -9.51
C ILE A 565 16.97 18.72 -8.97
N ILE A 566 17.35 17.65 -9.68
CA ILE A 566 18.47 16.78 -9.30
C ILE A 566 19.78 17.56 -9.26
N GLU A 567 20.06 18.38 -10.27
CA GLU A 567 21.25 19.24 -10.32
C GLU A 567 21.26 20.29 -9.21
N ASP A 568 20.11 20.88 -8.89
CA ASP A 568 20.02 21.88 -7.83
C ASP A 568 20.22 21.25 -6.43
N ILE A 569 19.69 20.04 -6.20
CA ILE A 569 19.96 19.26 -4.99
C ILE A 569 21.44 18.91 -4.91
N GLU A 570 22.03 18.42 -6.00
CA GLU A 570 23.45 18.05 -6.06
C GLU A 570 24.35 19.23 -5.65
N GLN A 571 24.15 20.38 -6.30
CA GLN A 571 24.94 21.59 -6.05
C GLN A 571 24.80 22.04 -4.59
N TRP A 572 23.58 21.99 -4.05
CA TRP A 572 23.33 22.39 -2.67
C TRP A 572 23.98 21.45 -1.65
N VAL A 573 23.86 20.13 -1.85
CA VAL A 573 24.49 19.11 -0.99
C VAL A 573 26.01 19.24 -1.00
N LYS A 574 26.62 19.45 -2.18
CA LYS A 574 28.08 19.63 -2.29
C LYS A 574 28.60 20.91 -1.64
N LYS A 575 27.75 21.93 -1.51
CA LYS A 575 28.07 23.21 -0.87
C LYS A 575 28.04 23.14 0.66
N GLN A 576 27.25 22.24 1.25
CA GLN A 576 27.24 22.00 2.70
C GLN A 576 28.46 21.18 3.13
#